data_AF-A0A934YF47-F1
#
_entry.id   AF-A0A934YF47-F1
#
_cell.length_a   1.000
_cell.length_b   1.000
_cell.length_c   1.000
_cell.angle_alpha   90.00
_cell.angle_beta   90.00
_cell.angle_gamma   90.00
#
_symmetry.space_group_name_H-M   'P 1'
#
loop_
_entity.id
_entity.type
_entity.pdbx_description
1 polymer ?
#
loop_
_entity_poly.entity_id
_entity_poly.type
_entity_poly.pdbx_seq_one_letter_code
_entity_poly.pdbx_strand_id
1 'polypeptide(L)'
;MHSAPPPSCRQHVLAPVHHARRAALTTCALTALALAACGGRAAAPTLPPPEAGRPVPPAWQGAPQQPGQPGQPGPAPATGDPREADVPALLGATLTVLQKYRDEEAAAAAIVPYLHKSLLDASGARLTTDVRSFSFKKAHGSAGLYSVPVTITRVRPSAVTAIGFGPTGEQGRSIDYFVAKRPGVNGMPAPVTVFFPAGGGPPKVAYLGSL
;
A
#
# COMPACT_ATOMS: atom_id res chain seq x y z
N MET A 1 -55.49 36.57 16.41
CA MET A 1 -55.99 35.34 15.75
C MET A 1 -54.80 34.72 15.03
N HIS A 2 -54.24 33.54 15.29
CA HIS A 2 -54.51 32.45 16.22
C HIS A 2 -53.14 31.79 16.48
N SER A 3 -52.80 31.54 17.75
CA SER A 3 -51.68 30.68 18.14
C SER A 3 -51.95 29.24 17.72
N ALA A 4 -50.95 28.56 17.16
CA ALA A 4 -50.95 27.11 17.00
C ALA A 4 -50.14 26.45 18.14
N PRO A 5 -50.69 25.42 18.83
CA PRO A 5 -49.96 24.69 19.87
C PRO A 5 -49.12 23.52 19.28
N PRO A 6 -48.06 23.06 19.97
CA PRO A 6 -47.36 21.83 19.61
C PRO A 6 -47.96 20.61 20.34
N PRO A 7 -47.96 19.41 19.74
CA PRO A 7 -48.13 18.18 20.51
C PRO A 7 -46.81 17.42 20.71
N SER A 8 -46.59 17.13 22.00
CA SER A 8 -45.56 16.35 22.65
C SER A 8 -45.51 14.86 22.28
N CYS A 9 -44.32 14.29 22.56
CA CYS A 9 -44.07 12.98 23.18
C CYS A 9 -44.80 11.73 22.66
N ARG A 10 -43.99 10.77 22.19
CA ARG A 10 -44.04 9.40 22.73
C ARG A 10 -42.66 8.77 22.80
N GLN A 11 -42.25 8.48 24.04
CA GLN A 11 -41.09 7.69 24.42
C GLN A 11 -41.42 6.19 24.44
N HIS A 12 -40.34 5.40 24.52
CA HIS A 12 -40.24 4.00 24.96
C HIS A 12 -40.64 2.96 23.91
N VAL A 13 -39.85 1.90 23.68
CA VAL A 13 -39.47 0.90 24.70
C VAL A 13 -38.06 0.35 24.48
N LEU A 14 -37.27 0.40 25.56
CA LEU A 14 -36.11 -0.46 25.83
C LEU A 14 -36.61 -1.88 26.13
N ALA A 15 -35.99 -2.89 25.54
CA ALA A 15 -36.01 -4.25 26.07
C ALA A 15 -34.57 -4.77 26.17
N PRO A 16 -34.12 -5.20 27.37
CA PRO A 16 -32.80 -5.73 27.59
C PRO A 16 -32.79 -7.24 27.92
N VAL A 17 -31.57 -7.76 28.11
CA VAL A 17 -31.19 -8.94 28.92
C VAL A 17 -31.56 -10.35 28.40
N HIS A 18 -30.58 -11.22 28.13
CA HIS A 18 -30.03 -12.16 29.13
C HIS A 18 -29.00 -13.15 28.55
N HIS A 19 -27.94 -13.32 29.36
CA HIS A 19 -26.97 -14.41 29.40
C HIS A 19 -27.55 -15.82 29.30
N ALA A 20 -26.77 -16.76 28.76
CA ALA A 20 -26.36 -18.03 29.41
C ALA A 20 -25.54 -18.87 28.40
N ARG A 21 -24.25 -19.11 28.64
CA ARG A 21 -23.64 -20.29 29.32
C ARG A 21 -23.76 -21.63 28.57
N ARG A 22 -22.58 -22.27 28.41
CA ARG A 22 -22.22 -23.72 28.46
C ARG A 22 -21.24 -24.02 27.31
N ALA A 23 -19.95 -24.25 27.53
CA ALA A 23 -19.29 -25.39 28.19
C ALA A 23 -19.62 -26.74 27.52
N ALA A 24 -18.66 -27.30 26.79
CA ALA A 24 -18.49 -28.75 26.61
C ALA A 24 -17.05 -29.05 26.15
N LEU A 25 -16.29 -29.72 27.03
CA LEU A 25 -15.13 -30.53 26.68
C LEU A 25 -15.61 -31.76 25.89
N THR A 26 -14.90 -32.18 24.84
CA THR A 26 -14.82 -33.61 24.50
C THR A 26 -13.50 -33.96 23.80
N THR A 27 -12.78 -34.85 24.47
CA THR A 27 -11.60 -35.62 24.10
C THR A 27 -11.86 -36.56 22.92
N CYS A 28 -10.90 -36.72 22.00
CA CYS A 28 -10.70 -37.91 21.16
C CYS A 28 -9.42 -37.68 20.35
N ALA A 29 -8.53 -38.61 20.08
CA ALA A 29 -8.16 -39.91 20.61
C ALA A 29 -6.85 -40.22 19.85
N LEU A 30 -5.97 -41.01 20.47
CA LEU A 30 -4.75 -41.50 19.86
C LEU A 30 -5.00 -42.13 18.48
N THR A 31 -4.09 -41.89 17.54
CA THR A 31 -3.74 -42.91 16.54
C THR A 31 -2.24 -42.89 16.33
N ALA A 32 -1.58 -43.85 16.98
CA ALA A 32 -0.23 -44.27 16.68
C ALA A 32 -0.32 -45.53 15.80
N LEU A 33 0.29 -45.49 14.60
CA LEU A 33 0.75 -46.60 13.75
C LEU A 33 1.17 -45.95 12.42
N ALA A 34 2.24 -46.29 11.70
CA ALA A 34 3.15 -47.42 11.76
C ALA A 34 4.46 -47.03 11.04
N LEU A 35 5.52 -47.78 11.33
CA LEU A 35 6.82 -47.83 10.66
C LEU A 35 6.73 -47.86 9.12
N ALA A 36 7.63 -47.13 8.47
CA ALA A 36 8.25 -47.59 7.23
C ALA A 36 9.69 -47.06 7.16
N ALA A 37 10.64 -47.92 7.52
CA ALA A 37 12.05 -47.75 7.21
C ALA A 37 12.27 -48.12 5.73
N CYS A 38 12.60 -47.14 4.89
CA CYS A 38 13.26 -47.37 3.61
C CYS A 38 14.42 -46.40 3.49
N GLY A 39 15.62 -46.93 3.73
CA GLY A 39 16.87 -46.27 3.42
C GLY A 39 17.05 -46.18 1.91
N GLY A 40 16.75 -45.02 1.34
CA GLY A 40 17.15 -44.62 0.00
C GLY A 40 18.31 -43.63 0.11
N ARG A 41 19.54 -44.13 -0.01
CA ARG A 41 20.76 -43.33 -0.05
C ARG A 41 20.80 -42.60 -1.41
N ALA A 42 20.19 -41.43 -1.48
CA ALA A 42 20.26 -40.57 -2.66
C ALA A 42 21.73 -40.17 -2.86
N ALA A 43 22.27 -40.52 -4.02
CA ALA A 43 23.56 -40.03 -4.49
C ALA A 43 23.49 -38.49 -4.56
N ALA A 44 24.46 -37.83 -3.94
CA ALA A 44 24.62 -36.39 -4.06
C ALA A 44 24.74 -36.03 -5.55
N PRO A 45 24.01 -35.02 -6.04
CA PRO A 45 24.26 -34.49 -7.38
C PRO A 45 25.67 -33.91 -7.39
N THR A 46 26.56 -34.55 -8.16
CA THR A 46 27.87 -34.00 -8.51
C THR A 46 27.62 -32.65 -9.18
N LEU A 47 27.92 -31.56 -8.47
CA LEU A 47 27.92 -30.22 -9.05
C LEU A 47 28.93 -30.21 -10.20
N PRO A 48 28.58 -29.70 -11.39
CA PRO A 48 29.56 -29.48 -12.44
C PRO A 48 30.63 -28.50 -11.92
N PRO A 49 31.90 -28.66 -12.31
CA PRO A 49 32.94 -27.70 -11.96
C PRO A 49 32.53 -26.29 -12.44
N PRO A 50 32.92 -25.23 -11.70
CA PRO A 50 32.61 -23.87 -12.11
C PRO A 50 33.17 -23.61 -13.51
N GLU A 51 32.26 -23.27 -14.43
CA GLU A 51 32.56 -22.87 -15.80
C GLU A 51 33.44 -21.61 -15.73
N ALA A 52 34.76 -21.79 -15.79
CA ALA A 52 35.72 -20.72 -15.89
C ALA A 52 35.50 -20.01 -17.24
N GLY A 53 35.01 -18.78 -17.22
CA GLY A 53 35.11 -17.91 -18.38
C GLY A 53 33.82 -17.28 -18.91
N ARG A 54 32.72 -17.22 -18.16
CA ARG A 54 31.68 -16.23 -18.51
C ARG A 54 32.09 -14.86 -17.97
N PRO A 55 32.27 -13.84 -18.83
CA PRO A 55 32.47 -12.48 -18.34
C PRO A 55 31.26 -12.13 -17.49
N VAL A 56 31.51 -11.86 -16.21
CA VAL A 56 30.51 -11.27 -15.33
C VAL A 56 30.09 -9.96 -16.01
N PRO A 57 28.80 -9.74 -16.34
CA PRO A 57 28.39 -8.44 -16.81
C PRO A 57 28.83 -7.42 -15.76
N PRO A 58 29.35 -6.25 -16.16
CA PRO A 58 29.82 -5.27 -15.19
C PRO A 58 28.72 -5.08 -14.16
N ALA A 59 29.05 -5.37 -12.89
CA ALA A 59 28.16 -5.09 -11.78
C ALA A 59 27.65 -3.66 -12.00
N TRP A 60 26.33 -3.50 -12.06
CA TRP A 60 25.68 -2.20 -12.22
C TRP A 60 26.33 -1.22 -11.22
N GLN A 61 27.25 -0.39 -11.72
CA GLN A 61 27.79 0.74 -10.99
C GLN A 61 26.68 1.78 -11.07
N GLY A 62 25.69 1.64 -10.19
CA GLY A 62 24.74 2.71 -9.94
C GLY A 62 25.57 3.95 -9.65
N ALA A 63 25.42 4.98 -10.48
CA ALA A 63 26.03 6.27 -10.23
C ALA A 63 25.78 6.65 -8.76
N PRO A 64 26.77 7.18 -8.03
CA PRO A 64 26.57 7.60 -6.66
C PRO A 64 25.40 8.59 -6.63
N GLN A 65 24.29 8.18 -6.03
CA GLN A 65 23.15 9.06 -5.82
C GLN A 65 23.62 10.19 -4.90
N GLN A 66 23.74 11.39 -5.45
CA GLN A 66 23.97 12.58 -4.63
C GLN A 66 22.83 12.69 -3.62
N PRO A 67 23.14 12.83 -2.32
CA PRO A 67 22.14 13.19 -1.32
C PRO A 67 21.46 14.49 -1.76
N GLY A 68 20.14 14.45 -1.97
CA GLY A 68 19.38 15.63 -2.36
C GLY A 68 19.59 16.77 -1.37
N GLN A 69 20.03 17.93 -1.87
CA GLN A 69 20.24 19.11 -1.03
C GLN A 69 18.88 19.71 -0.63
N PRO A 70 18.72 20.19 0.62
CA PRO A 70 17.54 20.94 1.02
C PRO A 70 17.39 22.19 0.15
N GLY A 71 16.27 22.31 -0.56
CA GLY A 71 15.96 23.45 -1.43
C GLY A 71 16.18 23.24 -2.93
N GLN A 72 16.56 22.04 -3.39
CA GLN A 72 16.51 21.74 -4.82
C GLN A 72 15.06 21.68 -5.32
N PRO A 73 14.72 22.35 -6.45
CA PRO A 73 13.46 22.10 -7.13
C PRO A 73 13.35 20.60 -7.42
N GLY A 74 12.16 20.04 -7.22
CA GLY A 74 11.92 18.61 -7.42
C GLY A 74 12.41 18.14 -8.80
N PRO A 75 12.67 16.83 -8.98
CA PRO A 75 13.11 16.31 -10.27
C PRO A 75 12.18 16.79 -11.38
N ALA A 76 12.76 17.22 -12.49
CA ALA A 76 12.01 17.61 -13.68
C ALA A 76 11.01 16.49 -14.07
N PRO A 77 9.84 16.83 -14.63
CA PRO A 77 8.82 15.85 -14.99
C PRO A 77 9.43 14.78 -15.89
N ALA A 78 9.33 13.52 -15.47
CA ALA A 78 9.97 12.38 -16.12
C ALA A 78 9.36 12.08 -17.49
N THR A 79 8.12 12.53 -17.75
CA THR A 79 7.43 12.36 -19.03
C THR A 79 7.03 13.68 -19.70
N GLY A 80 7.40 14.84 -19.12
CA GLY A 80 7.03 16.15 -19.64
C GLY A 80 5.55 16.54 -19.40
N ASP A 81 4.81 15.76 -18.62
CA ASP A 81 3.43 16.08 -18.28
C ASP A 81 3.38 17.10 -17.13
N PRO A 82 2.68 18.22 -17.28
CA PRO A 82 2.62 19.25 -16.25
C PRO A 82 2.01 18.76 -14.93
N ARG A 83 1.16 17.72 -14.95
CA ARG A 83 0.53 17.14 -13.76
C ARG A 83 1.53 16.45 -12.83
N GLU A 84 2.73 16.14 -13.30
CA GLU A 84 3.79 15.61 -12.43
C GLU A 84 4.23 16.61 -11.36
N ALA A 85 4.03 17.92 -11.59
CA ALA A 85 4.29 18.96 -10.60
C ALA A 85 3.44 18.80 -9.31
N ASP A 86 2.27 18.16 -9.41
CA ASP A 86 1.36 17.94 -8.28
C ASP A 86 1.73 16.71 -7.43
N VAL A 87 2.64 15.85 -7.92
CA VAL A 87 2.98 14.57 -7.28
C VAL A 87 3.61 14.75 -5.89
N PRO A 88 4.58 15.66 -5.66
CA PRO A 88 5.13 15.85 -4.32
C PRO A 88 4.06 16.23 -3.29
N ALA A 89 3.07 17.06 -3.68
CA ALA A 89 1.96 17.44 -2.82
C ALA A 89 1.02 16.26 -2.55
N LEU A 90 0.67 15.48 -3.57
CA LEU A 90 -0.13 14.25 -3.44
C LEU A 90 0.52 13.25 -2.49
N LEU A 91 1.81 12.94 -2.70
CA LEU A 91 2.55 12.01 -1.85
C LEU A 91 2.73 12.56 -0.42
N GLY A 92 2.97 13.86 -0.29
CA GLY A 92 3.05 14.54 1.00
C GLY A 92 1.76 14.45 1.80
N ALA A 93 0.61 14.72 1.17
CA ALA A 93 -0.69 14.58 1.81
C ALA A 93 -0.96 13.11 2.21
N THR A 94 -0.65 12.16 1.33
CA THR A 94 -0.80 10.72 1.57
C THR A 94 0.01 10.28 2.80
N LEU A 95 1.31 10.61 2.86
CA LEU A 95 2.17 10.28 3.99
C LEU A 95 1.78 11.02 5.27
N THR A 96 1.32 12.27 5.16
CA THR A 96 0.81 13.02 6.31
C THR A 96 -0.39 12.33 6.95
N VAL A 97 -1.33 11.83 6.14
CA VAL A 97 -2.46 11.04 6.65
C VAL A 97 -1.97 9.77 7.35
N LEU A 98 -1.09 9.00 6.70
CA LEU A 98 -0.56 7.76 7.28
C LEU A 98 0.18 7.98 8.61
N GLN A 99 0.88 9.11 8.77
CA GLN A 99 1.62 9.42 9.99
C GLN A 99 0.75 10.06 11.08
N LYS A 100 -0.31 10.77 10.71
CA LYS A 100 -1.19 11.51 11.64
C LYS A 100 -2.06 10.57 12.46
N TYR A 101 -2.67 9.58 11.82
CA TYR A 101 -3.63 8.69 12.48
C TYR A 101 -2.90 7.45 13.01
N ARG A 102 -2.93 7.23 14.34
CA ARG A 102 -2.40 6.00 14.94
C ARG A 102 -3.35 4.81 14.76
N ASP A 103 -4.65 5.10 14.72
CA ASP A 103 -5.68 4.11 14.45
C ASP A 103 -5.72 3.77 12.95
N GLU A 104 -5.69 2.47 12.64
CA GLU A 104 -5.65 1.96 11.26
C GLU A 104 -6.93 2.30 10.51
N GLU A 105 -8.11 2.18 11.15
CA GLU A 105 -9.41 2.46 10.52
C GLU A 105 -9.56 3.93 10.15
N ALA A 106 -9.22 4.83 11.08
CA ALA A 106 -9.25 6.27 10.84
C ALA A 106 -8.28 6.68 9.71
N ALA A 107 -7.09 6.07 9.67
CA ALA A 107 -6.14 6.28 8.60
C ALA A 107 -6.68 5.76 7.25
N ALA A 108 -7.29 4.58 7.23
CA ALA A 108 -7.86 3.95 6.04
C ALA A 108 -9.02 4.76 5.46
N ALA A 109 -9.85 5.37 6.30
CA ALA A 109 -10.92 6.27 5.85
C ALA A 109 -10.35 7.60 5.30
N ALA A 110 -9.35 8.17 5.98
CA ALA A 110 -8.79 9.47 5.62
C ALA A 110 -7.95 9.46 4.33
N ILE A 111 -7.39 8.31 3.94
CA ILE A 111 -6.53 8.21 2.75
C ILE A 111 -7.32 8.08 1.44
N VAL A 112 -8.59 7.66 1.49
CA VAL A 112 -9.44 7.37 0.32
C VAL A 112 -9.39 8.44 -0.77
N PRO A 113 -9.45 9.76 -0.47
CA PRO A 113 -9.44 10.80 -1.50
C PRO A 113 -8.19 10.83 -2.39
N TYR A 114 -7.06 10.30 -1.90
CA TYR A 114 -5.78 10.31 -2.61
C TYR A 114 -5.55 9.06 -3.46
N LEU A 115 -6.37 8.02 -3.25
CA LEU A 115 -6.20 6.73 -3.89
C LEU A 115 -6.99 6.63 -5.19
N HIS A 116 -6.51 5.76 -6.07
CA HIS A 116 -7.24 5.41 -7.28
C HIS A 116 -8.40 4.46 -6.95
N LYS A 117 -9.51 4.59 -7.69
CA LYS A 117 -10.74 3.80 -7.51
C LYS A 117 -10.54 2.27 -7.60
N SER A 118 -9.48 1.81 -8.26
CA SER A 118 -9.12 0.38 -8.33
C SER A 118 -8.68 -0.21 -6.99
N LEU A 119 -8.34 0.62 -6.01
CA LEU A 119 -7.98 0.21 -4.66
C LEU A 119 -9.17 0.18 -3.70
N LEU A 120 -10.32 0.64 -4.17
CA LEU A 120 -11.51 0.85 -3.37
C LEU A 120 -12.54 -0.25 -3.63
N ASP A 121 -13.42 -0.46 -2.66
CA ASP A 121 -14.57 -1.33 -2.83
C ASP A 121 -15.55 -0.77 -3.88
N ALA A 122 -16.60 -1.54 -4.19
CA ALA A 122 -17.59 -1.14 -5.18
C ALA A 122 -18.33 0.16 -4.82
N SER A 123 -18.33 0.57 -3.54
CA SER A 123 -18.94 1.84 -3.11
C SER A 123 -18.00 3.03 -3.32
N GLY A 124 -16.69 2.79 -3.49
CA GLY A 124 -15.67 3.83 -3.55
C GLY A 124 -15.41 4.51 -2.20
N ALA A 125 -16.00 4.04 -1.11
CA ALA A 125 -15.90 4.69 0.20
C ALA A 125 -14.82 4.07 1.10
N ARG A 126 -14.37 2.83 0.81
CA ARG A 126 -13.41 2.09 1.62
C ARG A 126 -12.41 1.35 0.76
N LEU A 127 -11.26 1.03 1.36
CA LEU A 127 -10.29 0.12 0.75
C LEU A 127 -10.88 -1.27 0.59
N THR A 128 -10.49 -1.98 -0.47
CA THR A 128 -10.75 -3.43 -0.55
C THR A 128 -10.02 -4.18 0.57
N THR A 129 -10.57 -5.33 0.98
CA THR A 129 -9.99 -6.18 2.03
C THR A 129 -8.53 -6.56 1.75
N ASP A 130 -8.21 -6.84 0.48
CA ASP A 130 -6.86 -7.23 0.07
C ASP A 130 -5.89 -6.05 0.15
N VAL A 131 -6.27 -4.89 -0.40
CA VAL A 131 -5.45 -3.67 -0.32
C VAL A 131 -5.19 -3.31 1.13
N ARG A 132 -6.22 -3.44 1.98
CA ARG A 132 -6.11 -3.17 3.40
C ARG A 132 -5.11 -4.10 4.09
N SER A 133 -5.25 -5.41 3.88
CA SER A 133 -4.47 -6.44 4.59
C SER A 133 -3.02 -6.50 4.12
N PHE A 134 -2.77 -6.32 2.82
CA PHE A 134 -1.46 -6.60 2.22
C PHE A 134 -0.62 -5.36 1.92
N SER A 135 -1.25 -4.21 1.65
CA SER A 135 -0.54 -2.99 1.26
C SER A 135 -0.67 -1.89 2.30
N PHE A 136 -1.91 -1.51 2.64
CA PHE A 136 -2.17 -0.38 3.53
C PHE A 136 -1.60 -0.58 4.93
N LYS A 137 -1.86 -1.74 5.55
CA LYS A 137 -1.35 -2.05 6.90
C LYS A 137 0.18 -1.93 6.99
N LYS A 138 0.90 -2.36 5.95
CA LYS A 138 2.36 -2.23 5.89
C LYS A 138 2.77 -0.77 5.78
N ALA A 139 2.20 -0.06 4.80
CA ALA A 139 2.47 1.35 4.55
C ALA A 139 2.16 2.23 5.78
N HIS A 140 1.11 1.93 6.51
CA HIS A 140 0.74 2.65 7.75
C HIS A 140 1.75 2.42 8.87
N GLY A 141 2.15 1.16 9.09
CA GLY A 141 3.12 0.83 10.14
C GLY A 141 4.53 1.39 9.90
N SER A 142 4.90 1.61 8.65
CA SER A 142 6.23 2.08 8.21
C SER A 142 6.26 3.55 7.83
N ALA A 143 5.12 4.24 7.70
CA ALA A 143 5.05 5.63 7.23
C ALA A 143 5.95 6.58 8.03
N GLY A 144 6.16 6.31 9.33
CA GLY A 144 7.04 7.07 10.20
C GLY A 144 8.53 7.04 9.81
N LEU A 145 8.94 6.12 8.94
CA LEU A 145 10.30 6.00 8.43
C LEU A 145 10.61 7.01 7.31
N TYR A 146 9.59 7.68 6.75
CA TYR A 146 9.72 8.55 5.57
C TYR A 146 9.57 10.03 5.91
N SER A 147 10.30 10.87 5.17
CA SER A 147 10.31 12.31 5.37
C SER A 147 9.00 12.97 4.94
N VAL A 148 8.58 13.95 5.72
CA VAL A 148 7.54 14.93 5.35
C VAL A 148 8.16 16.31 5.60
N PRO A 149 8.34 17.18 4.58
CA PRO A 149 7.91 17.03 3.19
C PRO A 149 8.61 15.87 2.45
N VAL A 150 7.95 15.36 1.40
CA VAL A 150 8.43 14.19 0.65
C VAL A 150 9.62 14.56 -0.22
N THR A 151 10.66 13.75 -0.14
CA THR A 151 11.82 13.82 -1.05
C THR A 151 11.76 12.65 -2.03
N ILE A 152 11.66 12.95 -3.32
CA ILE A 152 11.66 11.94 -4.39
C ILE A 152 13.11 11.75 -4.85
N THR A 153 13.62 10.52 -4.76
CA THR A 153 15.02 10.20 -5.11
C THR A 153 15.18 9.62 -6.51
N ARG A 154 14.11 9.01 -7.04
CA ARG A 154 14.08 8.41 -8.37
C ARG A 154 12.67 8.40 -8.92
N VAL A 155 12.55 8.60 -10.22
CA VAL A 155 11.30 8.44 -10.96
C VAL A 155 11.52 7.36 -12.01
N ARG A 156 10.61 6.40 -12.10
CA ARG A 156 10.61 5.36 -13.12
C ARG A 156 9.28 5.41 -13.86
N PRO A 157 9.24 6.04 -15.05
CA PRO A 157 8.09 5.98 -15.93
C PRO A 157 7.79 4.54 -16.33
N SER A 158 6.51 4.20 -16.41
CA SER A 158 6.05 2.98 -17.07
C SER A 158 5.36 3.32 -18.39
N ALA A 159 5.14 2.30 -19.20
CA ALA A 159 4.36 2.43 -20.43
C ALA A 159 2.91 2.82 -20.14
N VAL A 160 2.21 3.29 -21.17
CA VAL A 160 0.75 3.45 -21.15
C VAL A 160 0.13 2.11 -20.77
N THR A 161 -0.80 2.15 -19.83
CA THR A 161 -1.39 0.98 -19.19
C THR A 161 -2.86 1.24 -18.85
N ALA A 162 -3.53 0.20 -18.38
CA ALA A 162 -4.84 0.32 -17.76
C ALA A 162 -4.78 -0.28 -16.37
N ILE A 163 -5.44 0.36 -15.41
CA ILE A 163 -5.56 -0.15 -14.03
C ILE A 163 -7.03 -0.35 -13.67
N GLY A 164 -7.29 -1.29 -12.77
CA GLY A 164 -8.65 -1.68 -12.37
C GLY A 164 -9.30 -2.68 -13.33
N PHE A 165 -10.50 -3.11 -12.98
CA PHE A 165 -11.28 -4.09 -13.73
C PHE A 165 -12.76 -3.67 -13.80
N GLY A 166 -13.40 -3.97 -14.95
CA GLY A 166 -14.80 -3.64 -15.20
C GLY A 166 -15.10 -2.15 -14.96
N PRO A 167 -16.03 -1.81 -14.04
CA PRO A 167 -16.44 -0.42 -13.80
C PRO A 167 -15.33 0.47 -13.19
N THR A 168 -14.26 -0.14 -12.64
CA THR A 168 -13.12 0.61 -12.08
C THR A 168 -11.96 0.76 -13.07
N GLY A 169 -12.08 0.16 -14.26
CA GLY A 169 -11.07 0.20 -15.31
C GLY A 169 -10.82 1.63 -15.79
N GLU A 170 -9.56 2.03 -15.87
CA GLU A 170 -9.16 3.33 -16.39
C GLU A 170 -7.84 3.24 -17.16
N GLN A 171 -7.82 3.82 -18.36
CA GLN A 171 -6.62 3.93 -19.19
C GLN A 171 -5.80 5.15 -18.81
N GLY A 172 -4.48 5.02 -18.87
CA GLY A 172 -3.57 6.07 -18.47
C GLY A 172 -2.13 5.59 -18.47
N ARG A 173 -1.32 6.13 -17.56
CA ARG A 173 0.05 5.66 -17.35
C ARG A 173 0.37 5.64 -15.87
N SER A 174 1.23 4.70 -15.49
CA SER A 174 1.73 4.57 -14.12
C SER A 174 3.17 5.05 -14.07
N ILE A 175 3.53 5.78 -13.02
CA ILE A 175 4.90 6.20 -12.77
C ILE A 175 5.24 5.83 -11.33
N ASP A 176 6.38 5.17 -11.13
CA ASP A 176 6.87 4.86 -9.79
C ASP A 176 7.76 5.99 -9.29
N TYR A 177 7.39 6.55 -8.16
CA TYR A 177 8.14 7.57 -7.43
C TYR A 177 8.78 6.93 -6.21
N PHE A 178 10.10 7.02 -6.12
CA PHE A 178 10.85 6.47 -5.00
C PHE A 178 10.98 7.53 -3.90
N VAL A 179 10.35 7.28 -2.76
CA VAL A 179 10.30 8.22 -1.64
C VAL A 179 11.44 7.95 -0.66
N ALA A 180 12.22 8.98 -0.36
CA ALA A 180 13.32 8.92 0.59
C ALA A 180 12.85 8.65 2.01
N LYS A 181 13.62 7.85 2.73
CA LYS A 181 13.50 7.73 4.19
C LYS A 181 14.03 8.98 4.89
N ARG A 182 13.68 9.13 6.17
CA ARG A 182 14.23 10.18 7.04
C ARG A 182 15.74 10.00 7.25
N PRO A 183 16.49 11.08 7.46
CA PRO A 183 17.89 10.99 7.85
C PRO A 183 18.07 10.07 9.06
N GLY A 184 19.07 9.19 9.00
CA GLY A 184 19.37 8.22 10.06
C GLY A 184 18.55 6.92 10.00
N VAL A 185 17.60 6.77 9.07
CA VAL A 185 16.89 5.50 8.85
C VAL A 185 17.54 4.72 7.71
N ASN A 186 18.01 3.51 8.01
CA ASN A 186 18.62 2.63 7.01
C ASN A 186 17.60 2.04 6.02
N GLY A 187 18.09 1.78 4.81
CA GLY A 187 17.37 1.05 3.76
C GLY A 187 17.04 1.89 2.54
N MET A 188 16.57 1.20 1.50
CA MET A 188 16.30 1.82 0.20
C MET A 188 15.02 2.67 0.21
N PRO A 189 14.94 3.72 -0.63
CA PRO A 189 13.71 4.42 -0.93
C PRO A 189 12.60 3.46 -1.38
N ALA A 190 11.36 3.68 -0.93
CA ALA A 190 10.24 2.84 -1.29
C ALA A 190 9.52 3.37 -2.55
N PRO A 191 9.16 2.50 -3.50
CA PRO A 191 8.38 2.90 -4.66
C PRO A 191 6.91 3.11 -4.26
N VAL A 192 6.36 4.26 -4.66
CA VAL A 192 4.92 4.55 -4.64
C VAL A 192 4.49 4.79 -6.08
N THR A 193 3.51 4.02 -6.55
CA THR A 193 3.02 4.15 -7.93
C THR A 193 1.89 5.17 -7.98
N VAL A 194 2.07 6.19 -8.81
CA VAL A 194 1.06 7.20 -9.12
C VAL A 194 0.56 6.97 -10.53
N PHE A 195 -0.76 6.95 -10.68
CA PHE A 195 -1.43 6.79 -11.96
C PHE A 195 -1.93 8.13 -12.48
N PHE A 196 -1.73 8.33 -13.77
CA PHE A 196 -2.14 9.50 -14.53
C PHE A 196 -3.20 9.08 -15.54
N PRO A 197 -4.46 9.47 -15.35
CA PRO A 197 -5.52 9.24 -16.32
C PRO A 197 -5.18 9.78 -17.71
N ALA A 198 -5.48 8.98 -18.75
CA ALA A 198 -5.34 9.43 -20.14
C ALA A 198 -6.29 10.60 -20.47
N GLY A 199 -7.47 10.64 -19.81
CA GLY A 199 -8.46 11.70 -19.97
C GLY A 199 -8.10 13.04 -19.31
N GLY A 200 -6.87 13.21 -18.80
CA GLY A 200 -6.42 14.48 -18.23
C GLY A 200 -6.81 14.72 -16.77
N GLY A 201 -7.47 13.77 -16.11
CA GLY A 201 -7.84 13.86 -14.70
C GLY A 201 -6.64 13.99 -13.74
N PRO A 202 -6.89 14.34 -12.47
CA PRO A 202 -5.84 14.50 -11.46
C PRO A 202 -5.15 13.16 -11.18
N PRO A 203 -3.82 13.18 -10.91
CA PRO A 203 -3.10 11.96 -10.57
C PRO A 203 -3.60 11.38 -9.24
N LYS A 204 -3.55 10.04 -9.13
CA LYS A 204 -3.97 9.30 -7.94
C LYS A 204 -2.94 8.24 -7.58
N VAL A 205 -2.82 7.92 -6.30
CA VAL A 205 -1.97 6.82 -5.85
C VAL A 205 -2.63 5.50 -6.24
N ALA A 206 -1.98 4.73 -7.11
CA ALA A 206 -2.47 3.44 -7.59
C ALA A 206 -1.82 2.26 -6.87
N TYR A 207 -0.70 2.49 -6.19
CA TYR A 207 -0.08 1.49 -5.33
C TYR A 207 0.77 2.19 -4.26
N LEU A 208 0.52 1.87 -2.99
CA LEU A 208 1.26 2.45 -1.85
C LEU A 208 2.65 1.84 -1.68
N GLY A 209 2.98 0.75 -2.38
CA GLY A 209 4.26 0.09 -2.21
C GLY A 209 4.38 -0.72 -0.93
N SER A 210 5.61 -1.18 -0.70
CA SER A 210 6.11 -1.54 0.63
C SER A 210 6.74 -0.30 1.27
N LEU A 211 6.01 0.83 1.29
CA LEU A 211 6.33 1.88 2.25
C LEU A 211 6.63 1.20 3.57
#